data_AF-A0AAN7FYD1-F1
#
_entry.id   AF-A0AAN7FYD1-F1
#
_cell.length_a   1.000
_cell.length_b   1.000
_cell.length_c   1.000
_cell.angle_alpha   90.00
_cell.angle_beta   90.00
_cell.angle_gamma   90.00
#
_symmetry.space_group_name_H-M   'P 1'
#
loop_
_entity.id
_entity.type
_entity.pdbx_description
1 polymer ?
#
loop_
_entity_poly.entity_id
_entity_poly.type
_entity_poly.pdbx_seq_one_letter_code
_entity_poly.pdbx_strand_id
1 'polypeptide(L)'
;MEFASVHPICLHLISSAIQRCRLSEALCRLSVVLKRSPNSDPLLLRISISDTGIGSCLKEFQDLKFPREAVIAEKWDGVLSVRTTSICDNEVFNYQLNLKESVSARRLTRLPSNPKNGVKFSGTEVCLSISESLDVLLAEINCFFQKMLILKIPNVAYELVVEHDDASGLRYENVFLANESDPLHFSASNIERLKSGLEDYILKHGNSSSKKCGSCFPSLEHLKVGSGIACCTEGLRNTGLVMEAVILISEISEPTSSCFRPCGAKSEVLCFKDFTPCSIPPSSVKALTSIDWRSYGLTLGSIVNQHGYALMEWEGLPPSTRIDIVLHCYHNQYPSFVT
;
A
#
# COMPACT_ATOMS: atom_id res chain seq x y z
N MET A 1 1.28 -0.73 18.04
CA MET A 1 1.76 0.27 17.07
C MET A 1 1.15 1.61 17.42
N GLU A 2 1.94 2.68 17.49
CA GLU A 2 1.46 4.04 17.81
C GLU A 2 1.42 4.90 16.56
N PHE A 3 0.33 5.64 16.34
CA PHE A 3 0.14 6.49 15.16
C PHE A 3 -0.03 7.95 15.56
N ALA A 4 0.78 8.84 14.98
CA ALA A 4 0.74 10.27 15.30
C ALA A 4 -0.40 11.04 14.60
N SER A 5 -1.06 10.44 13.61
CA SER A 5 -2.19 11.04 12.88
C SER A 5 -3.11 9.95 12.29
N VAL A 6 -4.25 10.36 11.75
CA VAL A 6 -5.24 9.45 11.17
C VAL A 6 -4.75 8.86 9.84
N HIS A 7 -4.09 9.62 8.97
CA HIS A 7 -3.70 9.09 7.65
C HIS A 7 -2.84 7.81 7.74
N PRO A 8 -1.79 7.73 8.58
CA PRO A 8 -1.04 6.49 8.78
C PRO A 8 -1.87 5.32 9.31
N ILE A 9 -2.90 5.58 10.14
CA ILE A 9 -3.79 4.50 10.62
C ILE A 9 -4.67 3.99 9.49
N CYS A 10 -5.18 4.89 8.64
CA CYS A 10 -5.98 4.53 7.47
C CYS A 10 -5.15 3.65 6.52
N LEU A 11 -3.94 4.08 6.15
CA LEU A 11 -3.05 3.32 5.28
C LEU A 11 -2.64 1.97 5.90
N HIS A 12 -2.44 1.92 7.23
CA HIS A 12 -2.17 0.67 7.93
C HIS A 12 -3.36 -0.30 7.88
N LEU A 13 -4.59 0.19 8.04
CA LEU A 13 -5.80 -0.63 7.94
C LEU A 13 -6.01 -1.16 6.51
N ILE A 14 -5.74 -0.34 5.48
CA ILE A 14 -5.74 -0.78 4.07
C ILE A 14 -4.66 -1.86 3.87
N SER A 15 -3.45 -1.64 4.39
CA SER A 15 -2.36 -2.61 4.32
C SER A 15 -2.73 -3.95 4.97
N SER A 16 -3.44 -3.90 6.11
CA SER A 16 -3.91 -5.10 6.80
C SER A 16 -4.99 -5.85 6.01
N ALA A 17 -5.90 -5.13 5.34
CA ALA A 17 -6.85 -5.72 4.39
C ALA A 17 -6.15 -6.42 3.21
N ILE A 18 -5.08 -5.83 2.68
CA ILE A 18 -4.25 -6.44 1.63
C ILE A 18 -3.62 -7.76 2.13
N GLN A 19 -3.12 -7.79 3.37
CA GLN A 19 -2.58 -9.02 3.95
C GLN A 19 -3.65 -10.12 4.00
N ARG A 20 -4.85 -9.81 4.51
CA ARG A 20 -5.96 -10.77 4.58
C ARG A 20 -6.37 -11.28 3.21
N CYS A 21 -6.41 -10.41 2.21
CA CYS A 21 -6.68 -10.79 0.83
C CYS A 21 -5.61 -11.73 0.27
N ARG A 22 -4.32 -11.38 0.42
CA ARG A 22 -3.21 -12.19 -0.09
C ARG A 22 -3.21 -13.60 0.49
N LEU A 23 -3.55 -13.73 1.77
CA LEU A 23 -3.60 -15.01 2.48
C LEU A 23 -4.83 -15.86 2.13
N SER A 24 -5.82 -15.30 1.44
CA SER A 24 -7.03 -16.03 1.05
C SER A 24 -6.76 -17.10 0.01
N GLU A 25 -5.72 -16.92 -0.81
CA GLU A 25 -5.40 -17.70 -2.02
C GLU A 25 -6.50 -17.65 -3.11
N ALA A 26 -7.75 -17.36 -2.74
CA ALA A 26 -8.88 -17.09 -3.62
C ALA A 26 -8.91 -15.63 -4.11
N LEU A 27 -9.75 -15.37 -5.12
CA LEU A 27 -10.06 -14.01 -5.57
C LEU A 27 -10.61 -13.20 -4.40
N CYS A 28 -9.92 -12.11 -4.09
CA CYS A 28 -10.26 -11.18 -3.04
C CYS A 28 -10.52 -9.80 -3.62
N ARG A 29 -11.61 -9.18 -3.17
CA ARG A 29 -11.88 -7.77 -3.41
C ARG A 29 -11.51 -6.99 -2.15
N LEU A 30 -10.72 -5.95 -2.31
CA LEU A 30 -10.51 -4.89 -1.33
C LEU A 30 -11.21 -3.63 -1.84
N SER A 31 -12.10 -3.08 -1.02
CA SER A 31 -12.84 -1.85 -1.33
C SER A 31 -12.64 -0.81 -0.24
N VAL A 32 -12.25 0.39 -0.63
CA VAL A 32 -12.19 1.56 0.25
C VAL A 32 -13.27 2.54 -0.20
N VAL A 33 -14.21 2.83 0.69
CA VAL A 33 -15.33 3.73 0.42
C VAL A 33 -15.18 4.98 1.27
N LEU A 34 -15.12 6.12 0.62
CA LEU A 34 -15.09 7.44 1.23
C LEU A 34 -16.47 8.09 1.10
N LYS A 35 -17.23 8.14 2.18
CA LYS A 35 -18.60 8.67 2.20
C LYS A 35 -18.65 10.01 2.92
N ARG A 36 -19.10 11.06 2.20
CA ARG A 36 -19.49 12.34 2.81
C ARG A 36 -20.92 12.25 3.33
N SER A 37 -21.18 12.77 4.53
CA SER A 37 -22.53 12.82 5.13
C SER A 37 -22.99 14.26 5.34
N PRO A 38 -23.34 15.00 4.27
CA PRO A 38 -23.69 16.42 4.34
C PRO A 38 -24.91 16.72 5.23
N ASN A 39 -25.79 15.73 5.41
CA ASN A 39 -27.03 15.89 6.18
C ASN A 39 -26.85 15.82 7.71
N SER A 40 -25.73 15.26 8.20
CA SER A 40 -25.48 15.10 9.65
C SER A 40 -24.34 15.99 10.16
N ASP A 41 -23.26 16.09 9.39
CA ASP A 41 -22.12 16.99 9.65
C ASP A 41 -21.32 17.14 8.35
N PRO A 42 -21.30 18.33 7.72
CA PRO A 42 -20.66 18.54 6.42
C PRO A 42 -19.14 18.32 6.43
N LEU A 43 -18.50 18.31 7.61
CA LEU A 43 -17.07 18.10 7.74
C LEU A 43 -16.70 16.64 8.01
N LEU A 44 -17.67 15.80 8.39
CA LEU A 44 -17.42 14.41 8.76
C LEU A 44 -17.40 13.48 7.54
N LEU A 45 -16.24 12.90 7.28
CA LEU A 45 -15.98 11.89 6.27
C LEU A 45 -15.95 10.50 6.93
N ARG A 46 -16.80 9.58 6.47
CA ARG A 46 -16.72 8.17 6.86
C ARG A 46 -15.84 7.42 5.86
N ILE A 47 -14.90 6.67 6.40
CA ILE A 47 -14.04 5.75 5.65
C ILE A 47 -14.49 4.34 6.01
N SER A 48 -14.84 3.53 5.02
CA SER A 48 -15.02 2.08 5.17
C SER A 48 -13.94 1.36 4.35
N ILE A 49 -13.20 0.47 4.99
CA ILE A 49 -12.20 -0.39 4.36
C ILE A 49 -12.71 -1.81 4.52
N SER A 50 -13.06 -2.45 3.41
CA SER A 50 -13.62 -3.79 3.40
C SER A 50 -12.82 -4.73 2.51
N ASP A 51 -12.74 -5.98 2.92
CA ASP A 51 -12.14 -7.05 2.13
C ASP A 51 -12.96 -8.34 2.22
N THR A 52 -12.85 -9.16 1.17
CA THR A 52 -13.39 -10.53 1.13
C THR A 52 -12.31 -11.58 1.44
N GLY A 53 -11.30 -11.21 2.23
CA GLY A 53 -10.17 -12.07 2.58
C GLY A 53 -10.55 -13.12 3.63
N ILE A 54 -9.54 -13.64 4.34
CA ILE A 54 -9.71 -14.72 5.34
C ILE A 54 -10.50 -14.34 6.60
N GLY A 55 -10.90 -13.07 6.73
CA GLY A 55 -11.39 -12.52 8.00
C GLY A 55 -10.24 -12.11 8.93
N SER A 56 -10.58 -11.57 10.09
CA SER A 56 -9.63 -11.05 11.07
C SER A 56 -9.95 -11.61 12.45
N CYS A 57 -8.94 -11.62 13.31
CA CYS A 57 -9.13 -11.82 14.73
C CYS A 57 -8.89 -10.50 15.47
N LEU A 58 -9.48 -10.40 16.64
CA LEU A 58 -9.41 -9.19 17.46
C LEU A 58 -7.98 -8.76 17.81
N LYS A 59 -7.03 -9.71 17.89
CA LYS A 59 -5.61 -9.43 18.16
C LYS A 59 -4.99 -8.46 17.16
N GLU A 60 -5.48 -8.46 15.91
CA GLU A 60 -5.02 -7.54 14.87
C GLU A 60 -5.18 -6.05 15.28
N PHE A 61 -6.26 -5.74 16.00
CA PHE A 61 -6.63 -4.36 16.34
C PHE A 61 -6.25 -3.95 17.77
N GLN A 62 -5.98 -4.92 18.65
CA GLN A 62 -5.74 -4.66 20.08
C GLN A 62 -4.52 -3.77 20.34
N ASP A 63 -3.47 -3.92 19.53
CA ASP A 63 -2.20 -3.22 19.68
C ASP A 63 -2.18 -1.84 19.02
N LEU A 64 -3.25 -1.45 18.32
CA LEU A 64 -3.37 -0.11 17.74
C LEU A 64 -3.53 0.91 18.87
N LYS A 65 -2.68 1.93 18.89
CA LYS A 65 -2.69 2.99 19.89
C LYS A 65 -2.65 4.34 19.20
N PHE A 66 -3.42 5.28 19.74
CA PHE A 66 -3.40 6.67 19.32
C PHE A 66 -2.93 7.54 20.51
N PRO A 67 -1.84 8.33 20.38
CA PRO A 67 -1.30 9.14 21.46
C PRO A 67 -2.34 10.15 21.96
N ARG A 68 -2.36 10.37 23.28
CA ARG A 68 -3.22 11.41 23.88
C ARG A 68 -2.68 12.81 23.65
N GLU A 69 -1.41 12.97 23.28
CA GLU A 69 -0.81 14.27 23.00
C GLU A 69 -1.01 14.71 21.55
N ALA A 70 -1.39 13.78 20.65
CA ALA A 70 -1.86 14.09 19.28
C ALA A 70 -3.27 14.74 19.27
N VAL A 71 -3.87 14.94 20.44
CA VAL A 71 -5.21 15.49 20.71
C VAL A 71 -5.34 17.00 20.40
N ILE A 72 -4.33 17.61 19.77
CA ILE A 72 -4.46 18.98 19.22
C ILE A 72 -5.19 18.99 17.85
N ALA A 73 -5.56 17.83 17.27
CA ALA A 73 -6.42 17.79 16.10
C ALA A 73 -7.79 17.16 16.42
N GLU A 74 -8.83 18.00 16.45
CA GLU A 74 -10.28 17.71 16.52
C GLU A 74 -10.80 16.82 15.36
N LYS A 75 -9.92 16.10 14.68
CA LYS A 75 -10.18 15.46 13.38
C LYS A 75 -10.69 14.03 13.48
N TRP A 76 -10.69 13.37 14.63
CA TRP A 76 -11.20 12.00 14.76
C TRP A 76 -11.69 11.71 16.18
N ASP A 77 -12.80 10.97 16.29
CA ASP A 77 -13.37 10.53 17.58
C ASP A 77 -12.52 9.47 18.29
N GLY A 78 -11.60 8.80 17.58
CA GLY A 78 -10.72 7.75 18.12
C GLY A 78 -11.36 6.36 18.10
N VAL A 79 -12.51 6.22 17.45
CA VAL A 79 -13.30 4.99 17.42
C VAL A 79 -13.12 4.28 16.08
N LEU A 80 -12.84 2.98 16.14
CA LEU A 80 -12.93 2.05 15.02
C LEU A 80 -14.13 1.13 15.21
N SER A 81 -14.96 0.99 14.19
CA SER A 81 -15.97 -0.08 14.13
C SER A 81 -15.43 -1.19 13.24
N VAL A 82 -15.45 -2.43 13.73
CA VAL A 82 -14.92 -3.59 13.03
C VAL A 82 -16.02 -4.63 12.90
N ARG A 83 -16.25 -5.11 11.68
CA ARG A 83 -17.04 -6.30 11.39
C ARG A 83 -16.14 -7.34 10.77
N THR A 84 -16.19 -8.57 11.26
CA THR A 84 -15.32 -9.60 10.69
C THR A 84 -15.90 -10.99 10.84
N THR A 85 -15.51 -11.86 9.92
CA THR A 85 -15.88 -13.27 9.94
C THR A 85 -14.93 -14.13 9.11
N SER A 86 -14.55 -15.29 9.63
CA SER A 86 -13.84 -16.36 8.92
C SER A 86 -14.82 -17.25 8.15
N ILE A 87 -14.32 -17.99 7.15
CA ILE A 87 -15.13 -18.93 6.37
C ILE A 87 -15.76 -20.04 7.24
N CYS A 88 -15.13 -20.35 8.38
CA CYS A 88 -15.58 -21.38 9.33
C CYS A 88 -16.55 -20.84 10.39
N ASP A 89 -16.66 -19.52 10.54
CA ASP A 89 -17.54 -18.93 11.54
C ASP A 89 -19.01 -19.04 11.10
N ASN A 90 -19.89 -19.25 12.08
CA ASN A 90 -21.34 -19.26 11.87
C ASN A 90 -21.98 -17.87 12.04
N GLU A 91 -21.20 -16.89 12.48
CA GLU A 91 -21.65 -15.52 12.77
C GLU A 91 -20.69 -14.48 12.20
N VAL A 92 -21.22 -13.27 11.99
CA VAL A 92 -20.45 -12.05 11.74
C VAL A 92 -20.30 -11.33 13.07
N PHE A 93 -19.05 -11.17 13.51
CA PHE A 93 -18.75 -10.49 14.75
C PHE A 93 -18.67 -8.98 14.54
N ASN A 94 -19.20 -8.22 15.50
CA ASN A 94 -19.19 -6.76 15.49
C ASN A 94 -18.45 -6.26 16.74
N TYR A 95 -17.49 -5.35 16.53
CA TYR A 95 -16.65 -4.78 17.58
C TYR A 95 -16.56 -3.27 17.43
N GLN A 96 -16.37 -2.58 18.55
CA GLN A 96 -16.03 -1.17 18.60
C GLN A 96 -14.76 -1.02 19.42
N LEU A 97 -13.72 -0.40 18.85
CA LEU A 97 -12.45 -0.13 19.52
C LEU A 97 -12.26 1.37 19.73
N ASN A 98 -12.06 1.79 20.99
CA ASN A 98 -11.73 3.16 21.34
C ASN A 98 -10.22 3.32 21.56
N LEU A 99 -9.50 3.81 20.55
CA LEU A 99 -8.04 3.90 20.58
C LEU A 99 -7.50 5.00 21.51
N LYS A 100 -8.36 5.93 21.98
CA LYS A 100 -8.02 6.95 22.99
C LYS A 100 -8.05 6.39 24.42
N GLU A 101 -8.67 5.22 24.61
CA GLU A 101 -8.70 4.55 25.89
C GLU A 101 -7.32 3.93 26.19
N SER A 102 -6.76 4.31 27.35
CA SER A 102 -5.44 3.86 27.79
C SER A 102 -5.51 2.49 28.46
N VAL A 103 -6.66 2.15 29.05
CA VAL A 103 -6.89 0.84 29.66
C VAL A 103 -7.33 -0.16 28.59
N SER A 104 -6.44 -1.07 28.21
CA SER A 104 -6.69 -2.09 27.16
C SER A 104 -8.02 -2.85 27.36
N ALA A 105 -8.36 -3.21 28.61
CA ALA A 105 -9.61 -3.91 28.93
C ALA A 105 -10.90 -3.10 28.65
N ARG A 106 -10.82 -1.77 28.57
CA ARG A 106 -11.95 -0.87 28.29
C ARG A 106 -11.98 -0.36 26.85
N ARG A 107 -10.93 -0.67 26.08
CA ARG A 107 -10.79 -0.25 24.69
C ARG A 107 -11.80 -0.94 23.78
N LEU A 108 -12.18 -2.16 24.10
CA LEU A 108 -13.00 -3.00 23.24
C LEU A 108 -14.41 -3.18 23.79
N THR A 109 -15.38 -2.88 22.96
CA THR A 109 -16.78 -3.24 23.16
C THR A 109 -17.18 -4.25 22.11
N ARG A 110 -17.63 -5.44 22.55
CA ARG A 110 -18.25 -6.43 21.66
C ARG A 110 -19.73 -6.08 21.51
N LEU A 111 -20.17 -5.90 20.27
CA LEU A 111 -21.56 -5.64 19.91
C LEU A 111 -22.25 -6.98 19.55
N PRO A 112 -23.60 -7.03 19.50
CA PRO A 112 -24.32 -8.22 19.08
C PRO A 112 -23.82 -8.72 17.71
N SER A 113 -23.54 -10.02 17.60
CA SER A 113 -23.17 -10.67 16.33
C SER A 113 -24.41 -10.93 15.47
N ASN A 114 -24.20 -11.08 14.16
CA ASN A 114 -25.26 -11.43 13.21
C ASN A 114 -25.06 -12.88 12.73
N PRO A 115 -26.09 -13.74 12.72
CA PRO A 115 -25.95 -15.09 12.20
C PRO A 115 -25.74 -15.09 10.68
N LYS A 116 -24.91 -16.00 10.16
CA LYS A 116 -24.72 -16.17 8.70
C LYS A 116 -25.84 -16.96 8.03
N ASN A 117 -26.70 -17.62 8.79
CA ASN A 117 -27.82 -18.42 8.28
C ASN A 117 -27.41 -19.43 7.20
N GLY A 118 -26.24 -20.08 7.38
CA GLY A 118 -25.73 -21.10 6.46
C GLY A 118 -24.97 -20.59 5.24
N VAL A 119 -24.86 -19.27 5.03
CA VAL A 119 -24.07 -18.70 3.93
C VAL A 119 -22.57 -18.81 4.24
N LYS A 120 -21.79 -19.29 3.28
CA LYS A 120 -20.33 -19.42 3.40
C LYS A 120 -19.64 -18.21 2.77
N PHE A 121 -19.14 -17.32 3.61
CA PHE A 121 -18.32 -16.19 3.22
C PHE A 121 -17.37 -15.79 4.35
N SER A 122 -16.33 -15.05 4.00
CA SER A 122 -15.35 -14.46 4.91
C SER A 122 -15.06 -13.02 4.51
N GLY A 123 -14.52 -12.26 5.43
CA GLY A 123 -14.12 -10.88 5.17
C GLY A 123 -14.06 -10.04 6.42
N THR A 124 -13.56 -8.82 6.25
CA THR A 124 -13.47 -7.82 7.32
C THR A 124 -13.87 -6.46 6.77
N GLU A 125 -14.63 -5.69 7.54
CA GLU A 125 -14.91 -4.28 7.30
C GLU A 125 -14.44 -3.49 8.52
N VAL A 126 -13.64 -2.45 8.30
CA VAL A 126 -13.23 -1.49 9.31
C VAL A 126 -13.71 -0.11 8.92
N CYS A 127 -14.44 0.54 9.82
CA CYS A 127 -14.99 1.87 9.61
C CYS A 127 -14.44 2.86 10.63
N LEU A 128 -14.13 4.07 10.16
CA LEU A 128 -13.76 5.23 10.98
C LEU A 128 -14.37 6.51 10.41
N SER A 129 -14.51 7.54 11.24
CA SER A 129 -15.10 8.82 10.84
C SER A 129 -14.20 9.98 11.22
N ILE A 130 -13.76 10.76 10.23
CA ILE A 130 -12.79 11.85 10.43
C ILE A 130 -13.30 13.19 9.91
N SER A 131 -12.80 14.28 10.47
CA SER A 131 -13.00 15.64 9.98
C SER A 131 -11.76 16.07 9.18
N GLU A 132 -11.77 15.78 7.89
CA GLU A 132 -10.66 16.04 6.97
C GLU A 132 -11.18 16.30 5.55
N SER A 133 -10.36 16.94 4.71
CA SER A 133 -10.65 17.10 3.30
C SER A 133 -10.63 15.75 2.58
N LEU A 134 -11.75 15.42 1.93
CA LEU A 134 -11.86 14.26 1.03
C LEU A 134 -10.73 14.26 -0.01
N ASP A 135 -10.43 15.40 -0.63
CA ASP A 135 -9.49 15.47 -1.75
C ASP A 135 -8.06 15.13 -1.31
N VAL A 136 -7.70 15.53 -0.09
CA VAL A 136 -6.39 15.21 0.51
C VAL A 136 -6.28 13.72 0.79
N LEU A 137 -7.29 13.14 1.45
CA LEU A 137 -7.30 11.72 1.75
C LEU A 137 -7.38 10.86 0.48
N LEU A 138 -8.19 11.27 -0.48
CA LEU A 138 -8.36 10.61 -1.76
C LEU A 138 -7.03 10.60 -2.55
N ALA A 139 -6.32 11.72 -2.58
CA ALA A 139 -5.00 11.80 -3.22
C ALA A 139 -3.99 10.87 -2.52
N GLU A 140 -4.00 10.80 -1.19
CA GLU A 140 -3.09 9.95 -0.43
C GLU A 140 -3.39 8.45 -0.63
N ILE A 141 -4.67 8.03 -0.58
CA ILE A 141 -5.06 6.64 -0.82
C ILE A 141 -4.80 6.25 -2.29
N ASN A 142 -5.04 7.14 -3.25
CA ASN A 142 -4.68 6.91 -4.64
C ASN A 142 -3.17 6.72 -4.81
N CYS A 143 -2.34 7.59 -4.20
CA CYS A 143 -0.89 7.45 -4.24
C CYS A 143 -0.43 6.12 -3.61
N PHE A 144 -1.06 5.72 -2.51
CA PHE A 144 -0.82 4.43 -1.88
C PHE A 144 -1.15 3.27 -2.83
N PHE A 145 -2.33 3.26 -3.45
CA PHE A 145 -2.72 2.21 -4.40
C PHE A 145 -1.83 2.20 -5.64
N GLN A 146 -1.47 3.35 -6.20
CA GLN A 146 -0.53 3.46 -7.31
C GLN A 146 0.80 2.78 -7.02
N LYS A 147 1.33 2.91 -5.80
CA LYS A 147 2.54 2.18 -5.36
C LYS A 147 2.26 0.70 -5.16
N MET A 148 1.13 0.33 -4.56
CA MET A 148 0.77 -1.08 -4.37
C MET A 148 0.68 -1.88 -5.66
N LEU A 149 0.29 -1.26 -6.78
CA LEU A 149 0.25 -1.92 -8.09
C LEU A 149 1.61 -2.43 -8.56
N ILE A 150 2.72 -1.89 -8.05
CA ILE A 150 4.09 -2.36 -8.36
C ILE A 150 4.29 -3.81 -7.89
N LEU A 151 3.63 -4.21 -6.79
CA LEU A 151 3.77 -5.56 -6.26
C LEU A 151 2.99 -6.61 -7.08
N LYS A 152 2.07 -6.18 -7.96
CA LYS A 152 1.17 -7.04 -8.74
C LYS A 152 0.62 -8.23 -7.94
N ILE A 153 0.12 -7.96 -6.74
CA ILE A 153 -0.34 -9.01 -5.81
C ILE A 153 -1.42 -9.85 -6.50
N PRO A 154 -1.22 -11.17 -6.65
CA PRO A 154 -2.16 -12.02 -7.37
C PRO A 154 -3.48 -12.10 -6.61
N ASN A 155 -4.57 -12.30 -7.36
CA ASN A 155 -5.92 -12.53 -6.82
C ASN A 155 -6.49 -11.39 -5.98
N VAL A 156 -5.92 -10.18 -6.00
CA VAL A 156 -6.48 -9.02 -5.27
C VAL A 156 -6.95 -7.94 -6.25
N ALA A 157 -8.24 -7.67 -6.23
CA ALA A 157 -8.85 -6.53 -6.92
C ALA A 157 -8.99 -5.36 -5.96
N TYR A 158 -8.56 -4.16 -6.39
CA TYR A 158 -8.63 -2.95 -5.58
C TYR A 158 -9.68 -2.00 -6.12
N GLU A 159 -10.45 -1.41 -5.22
CA GLU A 159 -11.49 -0.45 -5.55
C GLU A 159 -11.46 0.71 -4.54
N LEU A 160 -11.48 1.93 -5.07
CA LEU A 160 -11.67 3.17 -4.30
C LEU A 160 -12.92 3.87 -4.81
N VAL A 161 -13.91 4.01 -3.94
CA VAL A 161 -15.20 4.63 -4.26
C VAL A 161 -15.40 5.86 -3.40
N VAL A 162 -15.85 6.94 -4.04
CA VAL A 162 -16.38 8.11 -3.35
C VAL A 162 -17.90 8.04 -3.40
N GLU A 163 -18.53 8.12 -2.24
CA GLU A 163 -19.97 8.14 -2.10
C GLU A 163 -20.43 9.56 -1.73
N HIS A 164 -21.30 10.10 -2.58
CA HIS A 164 -21.96 11.39 -2.38
C HIS A 164 -23.43 11.16 -2.04
N ASP A 165 -23.86 11.65 -0.89
CA ASP A 165 -25.27 11.77 -0.53
C ASP A 165 -25.75 13.14 -1.02
N ASP A 166 -26.37 13.20 -2.20
CA ASP A 166 -26.93 14.43 -2.75
C ASP A 166 -28.47 14.42 -2.71
N ALA A 167 -29.09 15.58 -2.90
CA ALA A 167 -30.55 15.71 -2.87
C ALA A 167 -31.28 14.90 -3.96
N SER A 168 -30.56 14.31 -4.93
CA SER A 168 -31.09 13.43 -5.98
C SER A 168 -30.88 11.93 -5.71
N GLY A 169 -30.22 11.57 -4.60
CA GLY A 169 -29.98 10.19 -4.17
C GLY A 169 -28.51 9.88 -3.92
N LEU A 170 -28.22 8.61 -3.59
CA LEU A 170 -26.85 8.12 -3.42
C LEU A 170 -26.17 8.00 -4.78
N ARG A 171 -25.06 8.72 -4.97
CA ARG A 171 -24.18 8.58 -6.15
C ARG A 171 -22.85 7.95 -5.75
N TYR A 172 -22.44 6.95 -6.53
CA TYR A 172 -21.15 6.29 -6.41
C TYR A 172 -20.24 6.72 -7.55
N GLU A 173 -19.07 7.26 -7.22
CA GLU A 173 -18.01 7.58 -8.17
C GLU A 173 -16.83 6.63 -7.93
N ASN A 174 -16.56 5.77 -8.91
CA ASN A 174 -15.38 4.90 -8.88
C ASN A 174 -14.16 5.73 -9.30
N VAL A 175 -13.29 6.06 -8.33
CA VAL A 175 -12.11 6.89 -8.58
C VAL A 175 -10.91 6.04 -8.97
N PHE A 176 -10.81 4.83 -8.41
CA PHE A 176 -9.74 3.89 -8.74
C PHE A 176 -10.31 2.48 -8.82
N LEU A 177 -10.05 1.81 -9.94
CA LEU A 177 -10.37 0.41 -10.14
C LEU A 177 -9.16 -0.25 -10.76
N ALA A 178 -8.45 -1.07 -9.98
CA ALA A 178 -7.39 -1.90 -10.52
C ALA A 178 -7.92 -3.32 -10.70
N ASN A 179 -8.27 -3.62 -11.94
CA ASN A 179 -8.56 -4.96 -12.45
C ASN A 179 -7.97 -5.08 -13.86
N GLU A 180 -6.68 -4.76 -13.99
CA GLU A 180 -5.98 -4.99 -15.25
C GLU A 180 -5.67 -6.47 -15.36
N SER A 181 -6.01 -7.07 -16.50
CA SER A 181 -5.60 -8.44 -16.83
C SER A 181 -4.07 -8.46 -16.88
N ASP A 182 -3.43 -8.96 -15.83
CA ASP A 182 -1.98 -9.11 -15.79
C ASP A 182 -1.58 -10.17 -16.84
N PRO A 183 -0.72 -9.85 -17.82
CA PRO A 183 -0.24 -10.85 -18.77
C PRO A 183 0.61 -11.94 -18.10
N LEU A 184 1.04 -11.74 -16.86
CA LEU A 184 1.78 -12.74 -16.09
C LEU A 184 0.88 -13.91 -15.66
N HIS A 185 1.43 -15.12 -15.77
CA HIS A 185 0.80 -16.30 -15.21
C HIS A 185 0.66 -16.20 -13.69
N PHE A 186 -0.42 -16.78 -13.15
CA PHE A 186 -0.63 -16.88 -11.69
C PHE A 186 0.51 -17.60 -10.96
N SER A 187 1.31 -18.41 -11.66
CA SER A 187 2.49 -19.10 -11.12
C SER A 187 3.78 -18.27 -11.15
N ALA A 188 3.77 -17.03 -11.64
CA ALA A 188 4.94 -16.16 -11.62
C ALA A 188 5.48 -16.01 -10.18
N SER A 189 6.78 -15.82 -10.05
CA SER A 189 7.40 -15.53 -8.76
C SER A 189 7.14 -14.08 -8.32
N ASN A 190 7.37 -13.79 -7.03
CA ASN A 190 7.23 -12.42 -6.50
C ASN A 190 8.21 -11.44 -7.18
N ILE A 191 9.46 -11.87 -7.46
CA ILE A 191 10.44 -11.03 -8.16
C ILE A 191 10.01 -10.71 -9.60
N GLU A 192 9.39 -11.65 -10.32
CA GLU A 192 8.91 -11.43 -11.69
C GLU A 192 7.73 -10.45 -11.71
N ARG A 193 6.83 -10.57 -10.74
CA ARG A 193 5.75 -9.61 -10.51
C ARG A 193 6.28 -8.22 -10.19
N LEU A 194 7.24 -8.15 -9.26
CA LEU A 194 7.87 -6.89 -8.86
C LEU A 194 8.56 -6.22 -10.05
N LYS A 195 9.26 -6.99 -10.88
CA LYS A 195 9.88 -6.52 -12.12
C LYS A 195 8.84 -5.94 -13.08
N SER A 196 7.81 -6.72 -13.41
CA SER A 196 6.78 -6.27 -14.35
C SER A 196 5.97 -5.09 -13.81
N GLY A 197 5.70 -5.06 -12.50
CA GLY A 197 5.02 -3.95 -11.85
C GLY A 197 5.85 -2.66 -11.85
N LEU A 198 7.17 -2.75 -11.67
CA LEU A 198 8.05 -1.58 -11.78
C LEU A 198 8.11 -1.06 -13.22
N GLU A 199 8.22 -1.95 -14.21
CA GLU A 199 8.15 -1.60 -15.63
C GLU A 199 6.86 -0.85 -15.95
N ASP A 200 5.70 -1.41 -15.56
CA ASP A 200 4.40 -0.77 -15.78
C ASP A 200 4.28 0.58 -15.06
N TYR A 201 4.76 0.67 -13.81
CA TYR A 201 4.79 1.92 -13.04
C TYR A 201 5.56 3.03 -13.77
N ILE A 202 6.75 2.74 -14.28
CA ILE A 202 7.58 3.70 -15.00
C ILE A 202 6.96 4.09 -16.34
N LEU A 203 6.50 3.10 -17.11
CA LEU A 203 5.85 3.32 -18.40
C LEU A 203 4.56 4.16 -18.28
N LYS A 204 3.91 4.14 -17.12
CA LYS A 204 2.71 4.90 -16.79
C LYS A 204 3.00 6.18 -15.98
N HIS A 205 4.25 6.62 -15.92
CA HIS A 205 4.70 7.80 -15.16
C HIS A 205 4.28 7.78 -13.69
N GLY A 206 4.69 6.72 -12.99
CA GLY A 206 4.36 6.49 -11.59
C GLY A 206 2.91 6.08 -11.37
N ASN A 207 2.30 5.40 -12.34
CA ASN A 207 0.86 5.10 -12.39
C ASN A 207 -0.06 6.34 -12.32
N SER A 208 0.46 7.51 -12.72
CA SER A 208 -0.35 8.73 -12.87
C SER A 208 -1.29 8.64 -14.08
N SER A 209 -0.94 7.83 -15.06
CA SER A 209 -1.76 7.52 -16.23
C SER A 209 -2.17 6.05 -16.20
N SER A 210 -3.37 5.72 -16.70
CA SER A 210 -3.79 4.33 -16.90
C SER A 210 -3.10 3.67 -18.10
N LYS A 211 -2.56 4.47 -19.03
CA LYS A 211 -1.93 4.00 -20.27
C LYS A 211 -0.43 4.25 -20.26
N LYS A 212 0.31 3.31 -20.85
CA LYS A 212 1.73 3.44 -21.13
C LYS A 212 1.97 4.64 -22.04
N CYS A 213 2.99 5.43 -21.74
CA CYS A 213 3.31 6.63 -22.49
C CYS A 213 4.14 6.31 -23.73
N GLY A 214 3.50 6.33 -24.90
CA GLY A 214 4.17 6.04 -26.18
C GLY A 214 5.14 7.12 -26.65
N SER A 215 5.03 8.36 -26.17
CA SER A 215 5.98 9.43 -26.50
C SER A 215 7.30 9.28 -25.75
N CYS A 216 7.23 8.90 -24.48
CA CYS A 216 8.41 8.73 -23.64
C CYS A 216 9.08 7.35 -23.83
N PHE A 217 8.29 6.35 -24.18
CA PHE A 217 8.73 4.97 -24.33
C PHE A 217 8.19 4.39 -25.65
N PRO A 218 8.69 4.85 -26.81
CA PRO A 218 8.25 4.36 -28.12
C PRO A 218 8.66 2.90 -28.36
N SER A 219 9.75 2.45 -27.72
CA SER A 219 10.24 1.08 -27.74
C SER A 219 10.64 0.63 -26.34
N LEU A 220 10.37 -0.63 -26.00
CA LEU A 220 10.81 -1.26 -24.75
C LEU A 220 12.33 -1.55 -24.74
N GLU A 221 13.00 -1.49 -25.89
CA GLU A 221 14.45 -1.71 -26.01
C GLU A 221 15.27 -0.69 -25.21
N HIS A 222 14.67 0.44 -24.86
CA HIS A 222 15.29 1.48 -24.04
C HIS A 222 15.20 1.21 -22.53
N LEU A 223 14.56 0.11 -22.12
CA LEU A 223 14.48 -0.33 -20.73
C LEU A 223 15.44 -1.50 -20.49
N LYS A 224 16.39 -1.31 -19.58
CA LYS A 224 17.28 -2.36 -19.08
C LYS A 224 16.87 -2.70 -17.66
N VAL A 225 16.62 -3.98 -17.39
CA VAL A 225 16.08 -4.42 -16.11
C VAL A 225 16.95 -5.49 -15.48
N GLY A 226 17.43 -5.23 -14.28
CA GLY A 226 18.16 -6.17 -13.44
C GLY A 226 17.35 -6.53 -12.19
N SER A 227 17.43 -7.78 -11.75
CA SER A 227 16.72 -8.27 -10.56
C SER A 227 17.59 -9.21 -9.75
N GLY A 228 17.44 -9.20 -8.42
CA GLY A 228 18.15 -10.08 -7.50
C GLY A 228 17.31 -10.46 -6.29
N ILE A 229 17.62 -11.62 -5.71
CA ILE A 229 16.99 -12.15 -4.50
C ILE A 229 18.10 -12.52 -3.50
N ALA A 230 17.92 -12.14 -2.24
CA ALA A 230 18.73 -12.61 -1.12
C ALA A 230 17.82 -13.20 -0.03
N CYS A 231 18.17 -14.37 0.49
CA CYS A 231 17.39 -15.07 1.52
C CYS A 231 18.29 -15.38 2.73
N CYS A 232 17.81 -15.12 3.94
CA CYS A 232 18.48 -15.57 5.16
C CYS A 232 18.00 -16.98 5.53
N THR A 233 18.80 -17.99 5.23
CA THR A 233 18.53 -19.40 5.61
C THR A 233 19.19 -19.81 6.93
N GLU A 234 20.13 -19.03 7.46
CA GLU A 234 20.91 -19.38 8.65
C GLU A 234 20.80 -18.30 9.75
N GLY A 235 20.24 -18.66 10.91
CA GLY A 235 20.23 -17.84 12.13
C GLY A 235 18.88 -17.79 12.86
N LEU A 236 18.91 -17.95 14.20
CA LEU A 236 17.73 -18.01 15.09
C LEU A 236 16.76 -16.81 15.03
N ARG A 237 17.17 -15.64 14.51
CA ARG A 237 16.34 -14.40 14.55
C ARG A 237 15.72 -13.96 13.22
N ASN A 238 16.26 -14.38 12.07
CA ASN A 238 15.84 -13.89 10.73
C ASN A 238 15.59 -15.04 9.73
N THR A 239 15.35 -16.27 10.22
CA THR A 239 15.10 -17.41 9.35
C THR A 239 13.88 -17.13 8.47
N GLY A 240 14.02 -17.28 7.15
CA GLY A 240 12.92 -17.14 6.20
C GLY A 240 12.63 -15.71 5.72
N LEU A 241 13.46 -14.73 6.09
CA LEU A 241 13.40 -13.39 5.50
C LEU A 241 13.96 -13.40 4.07
N VAL A 242 13.21 -12.82 3.14
CA VAL A 242 13.53 -12.67 1.72
C VAL A 242 13.63 -11.18 1.40
N MET A 243 14.67 -10.81 0.66
CA MET A 243 14.89 -9.49 0.11
C MET A 243 14.98 -9.60 -1.41
N GLU A 244 14.08 -8.93 -2.10
CA GLU A 244 14.03 -8.78 -3.55
C GLU A 244 14.44 -7.36 -3.92
N ALA A 245 15.22 -7.22 -4.98
CA ALA A 245 15.59 -5.93 -5.53
C ALA A 245 15.43 -5.96 -7.05
N VAL A 246 14.81 -4.93 -7.61
CA VAL A 246 14.78 -4.69 -9.06
C VAL A 246 15.30 -3.30 -9.33
N ILE A 247 16.21 -3.20 -10.29
CA ILE A 247 16.77 -1.96 -10.81
C ILE A 247 16.35 -1.86 -12.27
N LEU A 248 15.73 -0.74 -12.62
CA LEU A 248 15.37 -0.43 -13.99
C LEU A 248 16.12 0.82 -14.43
N ILE A 249 16.74 0.74 -15.61
CA ILE A 249 17.42 1.87 -16.25
C ILE A 249 16.67 2.16 -17.54
N SER A 250 16.21 3.39 -17.70
CA SER A 250 15.53 3.86 -18.91
C SER A 250 16.32 4.98 -19.58
N GLU A 251 16.51 4.86 -20.89
CA GLU A 251 17.04 5.92 -21.75
C GLU A 251 15.89 6.61 -22.48
N ILE A 252 15.63 7.88 -22.16
CA ILE A 252 14.53 8.67 -22.71
C ILE A 252 15.04 9.40 -23.96
N SER A 253 14.39 9.13 -25.09
CA SER A 253 14.84 9.56 -26.41
C SER A 253 14.84 11.08 -26.64
N GLU A 254 14.09 11.86 -25.85
CA GLU A 254 14.11 13.34 -25.92
C GLU A 254 13.79 14.03 -24.57
N PRO A 255 14.64 14.96 -24.07
CA PRO A 255 14.36 15.77 -22.86
C PRO A 255 13.20 16.77 -23.02
N THR A 256 12.67 16.94 -24.22
CA THR A 256 11.58 17.87 -24.58
C THR A 256 10.19 17.30 -24.36
N SER A 257 10.06 16.03 -23.97
CA SER A 257 8.75 15.48 -23.61
C SER A 257 8.23 16.13 -22.32
N SER A 258 7.13 16.90 -22.44
CA SER A 258 6.44 17.57 -21.32
C SER A 258 5.89 16.62 -20.25
N CYS A 259 5.97 15.31 -20.51
CA CYS A 259 5.44 14.25 -19.66
C CYS A 259 6.30 13.99 -18.41
N PHE A 260 7.59 14.34 -18.44
CA PHE A 260 8.45 14.14 -17.28
C PHE A 260 8.56 15.40 -16.43
N ARG A 261 8.45 15.23 -15.11
CA ARG A 261 9.09 16.17 -14.20
C ARG A 261 10.59 16.17 -14.51
N PRO A 262 11.28 17.32 -14.44
CA PRO A 262 12.74 17.36 -14.42
C PRO A 262 13.24 16.77 -13.10
N CYS A 263 13.06 15.46 -12.90
CA CYS A 263 13.90 14.72 -11.99
C CYS A 263 15.24 14.63 -12.69
N GLY A 264 16.16 15.52 -12.30
CA GLY A 264 17.51 15.60 -12.85
C GLY A 264 18.31 14.32 -12.57
N ALA A 265 19.51 14.44 -12.04
CA ALA A 265 20.33 13.28 -11.69
C ALA A 265 19.82 12.52 -10.45
N LYS A 266 18.51 12.26 -10.31
CA LYS A 266 17.89 11.63 -9.14
C LYS A 266 17.16 10.34 -9.50
N SER A 267 17.36 9.33 -8.66
CA SER A 267 16.67 8.04 -8.72
C SER A 267 15.67 7.90 -7.59
N GLU A 268 14.48 7.41 -7.92
CA GLU A 268 13.50 7.01 -6.93
C GLU A 268 13.80 5.59 -6.44
N VAL A 269 13.88 5.43 -5.12
CA VAL A 269 14.00 4.14 -4.45
C VAL A 269 12.72 3.88 -3.67
N LEU A 270 11.93 2.93 -4.16
CA LEU A 270 10.69 2.48 -3.55
C LEU A 270 10.98 1.27 -2.66
N CYS A 271 10.39 1.25 -1.46
CA CYS A 271 10.58 0.18 -0.50
C CYS A 271 9.24 -0.40 -0.08
N PHE A 272 9.18 -1.72 -0.04
CA PHE A 272 8.05 -2.48 0.46
C PHE A 272 8.53 -3.42 1.55
N LYS A 273 7.78 -3.46 2.65
CA LYS A 273 7.97 -4.43 3.72
C LYS A 273 6.68 -5.21 3.92
N ASP A 274 6.78 -6.53 3.86
CA ASP A 274 5.64 -7.45 4.02
C ASP A 274 4.44 -6.99 3.17
N PHE A 275 4.67 -6.72 1.87
CA PHE A 275 3.67 -6.22 0.92
C PHE A 275 2.99 -4.90 1.31
N THR A 276 3.71 -4.00 1.99
CA THR A 276 3.25 -2.67 2.37
C THR A 276 4.31 -1.63 2.01
N PRO A 277 3.98 -0.48 1.41
CA PRO A 277 4.94 0.58 1.15
C PRO A 277 5.53 1.08 2.47
N CYS A 278 6.84 1.27 2.53
CA CYS A 278 7.52 1.76 3.72
C CYS A 278 8.62 2.75 3.35
N SER A 279 9.05 3.55 4.34
CA SER A 279 10.29 4.31 4.22
C SER A 279 11.49 3.37 4.06
N ILE A 280 12.54 3.84 3.39
CA ILE A 280 13.75 3.04 3.23
C ILE A 280 14.37 2.74 4.60
N PRO A 281 14.63 1.46 4.94
CA PRO A 281 15.30 1.12 6.20
C PRO A 281 16.75 1.64 6.20
N PRO A 282 17.29 2.04 7.36
CA PRO A 282 18.71 2.46 7.46
C PRO A 282 19.70 1.41 6.97
N SER A 283 19.38 0.12 7.15
CA SER A 283 20.18 -1.00 6.62
C SER A 283 20.23 -0.99 5.10
N SER A 284 19.11 -0.69 4.43
CA SER A 284 19.04 -0.59 2.98
C SER A 284 19.78 0.64 2.46
N VAL A 285 19.68 1.78 3.15
CA VAL A 285 20.50 2.97 2.83
C VAL A 285 21.98 2.63 2.93
N LYS A 286 22.42 1.98 4.02
CA LYS A 286 23.81 1.56 4.19
C LYS A 286 24.27 0.58 3.10
N ALA A 287 23.40 -0.36 2.70
CA ALA A 287 23.70 -1.28 1.62
C ALA A 287 23.89 -0.53 0.29
N LEU A 288 22.97 0.38 -0.06
CA LEU A 288 23.07 1.20 -1.27
C LEU A 288 24.31 2.09 -1.28
N THR A 289 24.68 2.69 -0.15
CA THR A 289 25.90 3.51 -0.07
C THR A 289 27.19 2.70 -0.10
N SER A 290 27.14 1.41 0.24
CA SER A 290 28.31 0.52 0.25
C SER A 290 28.66 -0.10 -1.11
N ILE A 291 27.75 -0.01 -2.09
CA ILE A 291 28.00 -0.51 -3.45
C ILE A 291 29.05 0.36 -4.12
N ASP A 292 30.05 -0.27 -4.76
CA ASP A 292 31.01 0.42 -5.61
C ASP A 292 30.38 0.84 -6.94
N TRP A 293 29.51 1.85 -6.89
CA TRP A 293 28.83 2.40 -8.05
C TRP A 293 29.81 2.90 -9.12
N ARG A 294 31.02 3.34 -8.71
CA ARG A 294 32.03 3.88 -9.63
C ARG A 294 32.54 2.82 -10.59
N SER A 295 32.66 1.57 -10.14
CA SER A 295 32.99 0.44 -11.02
C SER A 295 31.96 0.22 -12.14
N TYR A 296 30.71 0.66 -11.93
CA TYR A 296 29.62 0.63 -12.90
C TYR A 296 29.44 1.96 -13.66
N GLY A 297 30.35 2.92 -13.49
CA GLY A 297 30.29 4.23 -14.15
C GLY A 297 29.32 5.23 -13.52
N LEU A 298 28.84 4.97 -12.31
CA LEU A 298 27.92 5.84 -11.57
C LEU A 298 28.61 6.43 -10.34
N THR A 299 28.39 7.70 -10.05
CA THR A 299 28.92 8.32 -8.83
C THR A 299 27.76 8.76 -7.96
N LEU A 300 27.64 8.14 -6.79
CA LEU A 300 26.60 8.45 -5.80
C LEU A 300 26.97 9.73 -5.03
N GLY A 301 26.11 10.75 -5.07
CA GLY A 301 26.26 11.99 -4.32
C GLY A 301 25.58 11.93 -2.95
N SER A 302 24.26 11.78 -2.92
CA SER A 302 23.49 11.77 -1.66
C SER A 302 22.28 10.83 -1.71
N ILE A 303 21.80 10.40 -0.55
CA ILE A 303 20.51 9.71 -0.41
C ILE A 303 19.66 10.47 0.59
N VAL A 304 18.51 10.98 0.14
CA VAL A 304 17.54 11.69 0.96
C VAL A 304 16.30 10.83 1.13
N ASN A 305 16.01 10.44 2.37
CA ASN A 305 14.78 9.72 2.69
C ASN A 305 13.60 10.70 2.71
N GLN A 306 12.58 10.42 1.90
CA GLN A 306 11.32 11.17 1.88
C GLN A 306 10.19 10.28 2.38
N HIS A 307 9.02 10.86 2.63
CA HIS A 307 7.89 10.09 3.10
C HIS A 307 7.40 9.13 2.00
N GLY A 308 7.66 7.82 2.19
CA GLY A 308 7.22 6.76 1.29
C GLY A 308 8.09 6.49 0.05
N TYR A 309 9.29 7.08 -0.06
CA TYR A 309 10.35 6.72 -1.01
C TYR A 309 11.66 7.41 -0.61
N ALA A 310 12.80 6.99 -1.17
CA ALA A 310 14.05 7.73 -1.06
C ALA A 310 14.50 8.26 -2.42
N LEU A 311 15.15 9.42 -2.42
CA LEU A 311 15.80 9.98 -3.59
C LEU A 311 17.30 9.77 -3.49
N MET A 312 17.86 9.16 -4.52
CA MET A 312 19.28 8.92 -4.65
C MET A 312 19.84 9.84 -5.72
N GLU A 313 20.69 10.78 -5.33
CA GLU A 313 21.32 11.77 -6.20
C GLU A 313 22.62 11.23 -6.77
N TRP A 314 22.79 11.38 -8.07
CA TRP A 314 23.96 10.98 -8.83
C TRP A 314 24.75 12.19 -9.29
N GLU A 315 26.06 12.05 -9.36
CA GLU A 315 26.95 13.01 -9.98
C GLU A 315 27.14 12.63 -11.46
N GLY A 316 26.81 13.55 -12.37
CA GLY A 316 27.06 13.38 -13.79
C GLY A 316 26.16 12.38 -14.52
N LEU A 317 25.02 11.97 -13.93
CA LEU A 317 24.04 11.14 -14.64
C LEU A 317 23.49 11.92 -15.84
N PRO A 318 23.49 11.34 -17.07
CA PRO A 318 22.95 12.02 -18.24
C PRO A 318 21.49 12.41 -18.04
N PRO A 319 21.04 13.60 -18.48
CA PRO A 319 19.64 14.04 -18.31
C PRO A 319 18.60 13.13 -18.97
N SER A 320 19.00 12.36 -19.97
CA SER A 320 18.16 11.38 -20.67
C SER A 320 18.14 10.01 -20.01
N THR A 321 18.94 9.77 -18.97
CA THR A 321 19.00 8.49 -18.27
C THR A 321 18.30 8.59 -16.93
N ARG A 322 17.44 7.63 -16.65
CA ARG A 322 16.78 7.49 -15.36
C ARG A 322 17.02 6.09 -14.81
N ILE A 323 17.25 6.02 -13.51
CA ILE A 323 17.41 4.76 -12.77
C ILE A 323 16.32 4.75 -11.70
N ASP A 324 15.55 3.68 -11.63
CA ASP A 324 14.52 3.46 -10.61
C ASP A 324 14.81 2.13 -9.91
N ILE A 325 14.66 2.13 -8.59
CA ILE A 325 14.98 0.97 -7.76
C ILE A 325 13.76 0.63 -6.91
N VAL A 326 13.38 -0.63 -6.88
CA VAL A 326 12.41 -1.14 -5.91
C VAL A 326 13.04 -2.23 -5.06
N LEU A 327 12.81 -2.12 -3.75
CA LEU A 327 13.25 -3.06 -2.73
C LEU A 327 12.02 -3.66 -2.06
N HIS A 328 11.95 -4.98 -1.97
CA HIS A 328 10.84 -5.68 -1.32
C HIS A 328 11.38 -6.69 -0.31
N CYS A 329 11.07 -6.49 0.96
CA CYS A 329 11.49 -7.34 2.06
C CYS A 329 10.28 -7.99 2.72
N TYR A 330 10.25 -9.32 2.81
CA TYR A 330 9.12 -10.03 3.39
C TYR A 330 9.55 -11.38 3.95
N HIS A 331 8.74 -11.95 4.82
CA HIS A 331 8.94 -13.32 5.30
C HIS A 331 8.30 -14.32 4.35
N ASN A 332 9.07 -15.31 3.90
CA ASN A 332 8.60 -16.39 3.01
C ASN A 332 7.57 -17.30 3.71
N GLN A 333 7.64 -17.36 5.05
CA GLN A 333 6.64 -17.98 5.91
C GLN A 333 5.92 -16.87 6.67
N TYR A 334 4.63 -16.70 6.39
CA TYR A 334 3.83 -15.75 7.15
C TYR A 334 3.74 -16.22 8.62
N PRO A 335 3.79 -15.33 9.63
CA PRO A 335 3.46 -15.74 10.98
C PRO A 335 2.05 -16.31 10.95
N SER A 336 1.93 -17.61 11.19
CA SER A 336 0.64 -18.24 11.40
C SER A 336 0.06 -17.56 12.64
N PHE A 337 -0.86 -16.63 12.47
CA PHE A 337 -1.70 -16.23 13.58
C PHE A 337 -2.45 -17.50 13.95
N VAL A 338 -2.00 -18.15 15.02
CA VAL A 338 -2.67 -19.29 15.63
C VAL A 338 -4.11 -18.83 15.88
N THR A 339 -5.01 -19.36 15.04
CA THR A 339 -6.45 -19.15 15.08
C THR A 339 -7.00 -19.56 16.42
#